data_AF-A0A2A4FTC7-F1
#
_entry.id   AF-A0A2A4FTC7-F1
#
_cell.length_a   1.000
_cell.length_b   1.000
_cell.length_c   1.000
_cell.angle_alpha   90.00
_cell.angle_beta   90.00
_cell.angle_gamma   90.00
#
_symmetry.space_group_name_H-M   'P 1'
#
loop_
_entity.id
_entity.type
_entity.pdbx_description
1 polymer ?
#
loop_
_entity_poly.entity_id
_entity_poly.type
_entity_poly.pdbx_seq_one_letter_code
_entity_poly.pdbx_strand_id
1 'polypeptide(L)'
;MEDYRSFTAEDFADWDFPVDDEPCMDLPPMIGTDERRMHVRAYELWLSLLEGRDYPSIDDLDSERLGEFGPYSVLLDFTADRANPRIAYLGRALREEGELGTEIATVADVPERALLSRLTEHYAEILDNRAPVGFEAEFISHRGQPMLYRGILMPYSSDGRAIDLVHGVINWKESAGQALAPDIVQAVTTAFSGPAQPVVEPAPAPEAPVEPHAHVADLEELLEDAREVAQEARACEGRSRQALYRALSFAYDVALAAERDKDGFAALIAGAGIVPQARAPMTPVAKLVFGPDYDRKRLTEFAAVLTHARRLCLAAGMVEPWLATLSGGIKAVVAAERGERRPALKVDRVQSARMMLGSAPARALVDMGEVDGDIVLLVARREEDGRLAIVSRPIGERDLVEKALRRFTV
;
A
#
# COMPACT_ATOMS: atom_id res chain seq x y z
N MET A 1 -30.01 -10.13 34.37
CA MET A 1 -30.52 -9.00 33.57
C MET A 1 -30.14 -7.76 34.36
N GLU A 2 -28.95 -7.25 34.11
CA GLU A 2 -28.41 -6.06 34.79
C GLU A 2 -27.89 -5.10 33.72
N ASP A 3 -28.18 -3.83 33.99
CA ASP A 3 -28.51 -2.80 33.02
C ASP A 3 -27.30 -2.17 32.32
N TYR A 4 -27.53 -1.90 31.05
CA TYR A 4 -26.61 -1.27 30.09
C TYR A 4 -26.99 0.21 29.94
N ARG A 5 -26.40 1.12 30.73
CA ARG A 5 -26.35 2.59 30.52
C ARG A 5 -25.14 3.11 31.33
N SER A 6 -24.21 3.94 30.86
CA SER A 6 -24.17 4.89 29.75
C SER A 6 -22.70 5.33 29.59
N PHE A 7 -22.11 5.18 28.41
CA PHE A 7 -20.88 5.90 28.06
C PHE A 7 -21.28 7.25 27.47
N THR A 8 -21.10 8.33 28.24
CA THR A 8 -21.25 9.71 27.77
C THR A 8 -20.02 10.14 26.96
N ALA A 9 -20.26 11.00 25.98
CA ALA A 9 -19.30 11.46 24.97
C ALA A 9 -18.29 12.50 25.48
N GLU A 10 -17.87 12.44 26.75
CA GLU A 10 -17.02 13.44 27.40
C GLU A 10 -15.59 12.95 27.70
N ASP A 11 -15.28 11.66 27.53
CA ASP A 11 -13.92 11.10 27.78
C ASP A 11 -12.96 11.15 26.57
N PHE A 12 -13.31 11.86 25.48
CA PHE A 12 -12.42 12.03 24.31
C PHE A 12 -11.62 13.35 24.32
N ALA A 13 -11.63 14.07 25.43
CA ALA A 13 -10.98 15.37 25.58
C ALA A 13 -9.69 15.28 26.39
N ASP A 14 -8.69 14.52 25.93
CA ASP A 14 -7.29 14.83 26.28
C ASP A 14 -6.28 14.02 25.44
N TRP A 15 -5.84 14.56 24.31
CA TRP A 15 -4.54 14.18 23.70
C TRP A 15 -3.98 15.42 22.99
N ASP A 16 -3.40 16.30 23.80
CA ASP A 16 -2.58 17.43 23.37
C ASP A 16 -1.17 16.89 23.04
N PHE A 17 -0.71 17.05 21.79
CA PHE A 17 0.70 16.82 21.43
C PHE A 17 1.35 18.17 21.11
N PRO A 18 2.32 18.64 21.92
CA PRO A 18 3.12 19.81 21.58
C PRO A 18 4.05 19.49 20.39
N VAL A 19 4.24 20.48 19.50
CA VAL A 19 4.80 20.32 18.14
C VAL A 19 6.33 20.49 18.06
N ASP A 20 7.03 20.73 19.16
CA ASP A 20 8.48 21.00 19.08
C ASP A 20 9.34 19.82 19.54
N ASP A 21 10.33 19.51 18.69
CA ASP A 21 11.50 18.63 18.87
C ASP A 21 11.31 17.09 18.76
N GLU A 22 10.87 16.60 17.59
CA GLU A 22 11.24 15.25 17.14
C GLU A 22 12.51 15.32 16.26
N PRO A 23 13.59 14.58 16.57
CA PRO A 23 14.79 14.56 15.75
C PRO A 23 14.47 14.01 14.36
N CYS A 24 14.84 14.78 13.33
CA CYS A 24 14.73 14.42 11.92
C CYS A 24 15.54 13.15 11.65
N MET A 25 14.91 11.99 11.77
CA MET A 25 15.40 10.78 11.11
C MET A 25 14.95 10.83 9.66
N ASP A 26 15.92 10.69 8.75
CA ASP A 26 15.66 10.58 7.32
C ASP A 26 14.59 9.51 7.07
N LEU A 27 13.53 9.92 6.38
CA LEU A 27 12.38 9.07 6.08
C LEU A 27 12.79 7.96 5.10
N PRO A 28 12.50 6.68 5.39
CA PRO A 28 12.50 5.67 4.35
C PRO A 28 11.48 6.05 3.26
N PRO A 29 11.75 5.75 1.98
CA PRO A 29 10.98 6.26 0.84
C PRO A 29 9.48 5.98 0.97
N MET A 30 8.68 7.00 0.67
CA MET A 30 7.21 6.93 0.72
C MET A 30 6.68 6.12 -0.48
N ILE A 31 6.64 4.80 -0.31
CA ILE A 31 5.99 3.85 -1.23
C ILE A 31 4.46 4.03 -1.17
N GLY A 32 3.80 3.87 -2.32
CA GLY A 32 2.35 4.00 -2.47
C GLY A 32 1.57 3.13 -1.47
N THR A 33 0.78 3.77 -0.62
CA THR A 33 -0.02 3.08 0.41
C THR A 33 -1.06 2.07 -0.10
N ASP A 34 -1.33 2.04 -1.40
CA ASP A 34 -2.29 1.12 -2.04
C ASP A 34 -1.66 -0.24 -2.38
N GLU A 35 -0.44 -0.23 -2.92
CA GLU A 35 0.43 -1.42 -3.06
C GLU A 35 0.64 -2.08 -1.70
N ARG A 36 0.68 -1.26 -0.64
CA ARG A 36 0.82 -1.75 0.73
C ARG A 36 -0.42 -2.48 1.28
N ARG A 37 -1.57 -2.38 0.63
CA ARG A 37 -2.84 -2.92 1.14
C ARG A 37 -3.34 -4.12 0.36
N MET A 38 -2.92 -4.28 -0.89
CA MET A 38 -3.28 -5.47 -1.68
C MET A 38 -2.72 -6.76 -1.07
N HIS A 39 -1.44 -6.76 -0.69
CA HIS A 39 -0.80 -7.94 -0.08
C HIS A 39 -1.31 -8.24 1.34
N VAL A 40 -1.67 -7.20 2.11
CA VAL A 40 -2.28 -7.35 3.45
C VAL A 40 -3.69 -7.93 3.33
N ARG A 41 -4.52 -7.44 2.39
CA ARG A 41 -5.87 -8.00 2.17
C ARG A 41 -5.83 -9.42 1.62
N ALA A 42 -4.84 -9.75 0.78
CA ALA A 42 -4.60 -11.11 0.34
C ALA A 42 -4.25 -12.04 1.53
N TYR A 43 -3.44 -11.54 2.48
CA TYR A 43 -3.13 -12.26 3.71
C TYR A 43 -4.35 -12.42 4.64
N GLU A 44 -5.19 -11.39 4.80
CA GLU A 44 -6.42 -11.48 5.58
C GLU A 44 -7.42 -12.49 5.00
N LEU A 45 -7.54 -12.51 3.67
CA LEU A 45 -8.31 -13.55 2.98
C LEU A 45 -7.74 -14.93 3.31
N TRP A 46 -6.43 -15.12 3.19
CA TRP A 46 -5.78 -16.39 3.54
C TRP A 46 -6.00 -16.79 5.00
N LEU A 47 -5.86 -15.84 5.94
CA LEU A 47 -6.12 -16.06 7.37
C LEU A 47 -7.58 -16.48 7.63
N SER A 48 -8.53 -15.88 6.92
CA SER A 48 -9.95 -16.22 7.06
C SER A 48 -10.26 -17.66 6.65
N LEU A 49 -9.44 -18.26 5.78
CA LEU A 49 -9.61 -19.63 5.29
C LEU A 49 -8.99 -20.69 6.22
N LEU A 50 -8.19 -20.30 7.21
CA LEU A 50 -7.55 -21.25 8.14
C LEU A 50 -8.61 -22.06 8.91
N GLU A 51 -9.72 -21.42 9.34
CA GLU A 51 -10.79 -22.06 10.12
C GLU A 51 -10.28 -22.94 11.30
N GLY A 52 -9.13 -22.59 11.90
CA GLY A 52 -8.50 -23.35 13.00
C GLY A 52 -7.52 -24.45 12.57
N ARG A 53 -7.24 -24.62 11.27
CA ARG A 53 -6.16 -25.47 10.73
C ARG A 53 -4.83 -24.71 10.68
N ASP A 54 -3.72 -25.43 10.54
CA ASP A 54 -2.38 -24.84 10.36
C ASP A 54 -2.20 -24.21 8.97
N TYR A 55 -2.93 -24.71 7.97
CA TYR A 55 -2.97 -24.19 6.59
C TYR A 55 -4.39 -24.26 6.04
N PRO A 56 -4.79 -23.29 5.20
CA PRO A 56 -6.04 -23.38 4.45
C PRO A 56 -5.95 -24.42 3.32
N SER A 57 -7.08 -25.07 3.02
CA SER A 57 -7.20 -25.89 1.81
C SER A 57 -7.38 -25.01 0.59
N ILE A 58 -6.84 -25.45 -0.55
CA ILE A 58 -7.04 -24.75 -1.83
C ILE A 58 -8.52 -24.78 -2.26
N ASP A 59 -9.27 -25.81 -1.86
CA ASP A 59 -10.69 -25.95 -2.18
C ASP A 59 -11.55 -24.82 -1.56
N ASP A 60 -11.03 -24.15 -0.54
CA ASP A 60 -11.71 -23.03 0.13
C ASP A 60 -11.46 -21.68 -0.59
N LEU A 61 -10.53 -21.65 -1.55
CA LEU A 61 -10.20 -20.46 -2.34
C LEU A 61 -11.14 -20.35 -3.56
N ASP A 62 -12.17 -19.52 -3.43
CA ASP A 62 -13.09 -19.23 -4.51
C ASP A 62 -12.57 -18.16 -5.48
N SER A 63 -12.74 -18.39 -6.78
CA SER A 63 -12.39 -17.46 -7.86
C SER A 63 -13.15 -16.14 -7.76
N GLU A 64 -14.39 -16.15 -7.27
CA GLU A 64 -15.19 -14.94 -7.05
C GLU A 64 -14.65 -14.10 -5.87
N ARG A 65 -14.05 -14.76 -4.86
CA ARG A 65 -13.42 -14.08 -3.71
C ARG A 65 -12.08 -13.47 -4.05
N LEU A 66 -11.41 -13.97 -5.08
CA LEU A 66 -10.19 -13.38 -5.62
C LEU A 66 -10.44 -12.04 -6.31
N GLY A 67 -11.66 -11.73 -6.76
CA GLY A 67 -12.11 -10.41 -7.22
C GLY A 67 -11.01 -9.51 -7.85
N GLU A 68 -10.55 -8.54 -7.07
CA GLU A 68 -9.53 -7.56 -7.45
C GLU A 68 -8.07 -8.09 -7.49
N PHE A 69 -7.79 -9.21 -6.80
CA PHE A 69 -6.48 -9.87 -6.75
C PHE A 69 -6.22 -10.78 -7.95
N GLY A 70 -7.28 -11.29 -8.60
CA GLY A 70 -7.17 -12.26 -9.70
C GLY A 70 -6.20 -11.85 -10.82
N PRO A 71 -6.23 -10.60 -11.32
CA PRO A 71 -5.27 -10.16 -12.35
C PRO A 71 -3.81 -10.14 -11.89
N TYR A 72 -3.58 -10.03 -10.58
CA TYR A 72 -2.27 -9.86 -9.92
C TYR A 72 -1.79 -11.12 -9.20
N SER A 73 -2.55 -12.22 -9.29
CA SER A 73 -2.24 -13.45 -8.57
C SER A 73 -1.58 -14.51 -9.44
N VAL A 74 -0.82 -15.39 -8.79
CA VAL A 74 -0.20 -16.56 -9.38
C VAL A 74 -0.42 -17.74 -8.45
N LEU A 75 -0.70 -18.91 -9.01
CA LEU A 75 -0.82 -20.16 -8.25
C LEU A 75 0.22 -21.14 -8.76
N LEU A 76 1.09 -21.59 -7.86
CA LEU A 76 2.16 -22.54 -8.11
C LEU A 76 1.78 -23.88 -7.48
N ASP A 77 1.86 -24.94 -8.28
CA ASP A 77 1.58 -26.31 -7.89
C ASP A 77 2.90 -27.10 -7.74
N PHE A 78 3.16 -27.55 -6.52
CA PHE A 78 4.38 -28.27 -6.10
C PHE A 78 4.17 -29.78 -6.00
N THR A 79 2.98 -30.29 -6.32
CA THR A 79 2.65 -31.72 -6.19
C THR A 79 3.46 -32.60 -7.13
N ALA A 80 3.81 -32.09 -8.32
CA ALA A 80 4.56 -32.82 -9.34
C ALA A 80 6.08 -32.67 -9.19
N ASP A 81 6.58 -31.46 -8.97
CA ASP A 81 8.01 -31.16 -8.82
C ASP A 81 8.19 -29.97 -7.88
N ARG A 82 9.03 -30.15 -6.85
CA ARG A 82 9.34 -29.10 -5.87
C ARG A 82 10.39 -28.11 -6.36
N ALA A 83 11.25 -28.52 -7.28
CA ALA A 83 12.31 -27.69 -7.84
C ALA A 83 11.83 -26.87 -9.04
N ASN A 84 10.83 -27.36 -9.78
CA ASN A 84 10.21 -26.66 -10.90
C ASN A 84 8.67 -26.80 -10.87
N PRO A 85 7.98 -26.03 -10.01
CA PRO A 85 6.54 -26.15 -9.87
C PRO A 85 5.80 -25.73 -11.13
N ARG A 86 4.61 -26.29 -11.32
CA ARG A 86 3.73 -25.93 -12.45
C ARG A 86 2.96 -24.66 -12.11
N ILE A 87 2.74 -23.80 -13.09
CA ILE A 87 1.92 -22.59 -12.92
C ILE A 87 0.48 -22.99 -13.20
N ALA A 88 -0.29 -23.24 -12.12
CA ALA A 88 -1.69 -23.63 -12.21
C ALA A 88 -2.60 -22.46 -12.58
N TYR A 89 -2.25 -21.26 -12.14
CA TYR A 89 -2.96 -20.02 -12.48
C TYR A 89 -1.98 -18.86 -12.62
N LEU A 90 -2.22 -18.00 -13.61
CA LEU A 90 -1.48 -16.77 -13.79
C LEU A 90 -2.44 -15.64 -14.19
N GLY A 91 -2.49 -14.62 -13.35
CA GLY A 91 -3.30 -13.44 -13.52
C GLY A 91 -2.95 -12.67 -14.80
N ARG A 92 -3.97 -12.01 -15.36
CA ARG A 92 -3.86 -11.30 -16.64
C ARG A 92 -2.86 -10.16 -16.61
N ALA A 93 -2.81 -9.37 -15.53
CA ALA A 93 -1.89 -8.24 -15.43
C ALA A 93 -0.44 -8.73 -15.34
N LEU A 94 -0.18 -9.81 -14.59
CA LEU A 94 1.15 -10.43 -14.53
C LEU A 94 1.61 -10.98 -15.88
N ARG A 95 0.67 -11.56 -16.64
CA ARG A 95 0.93 -12.08 -17.98
C ARG A 95 1.25 -10.97 -18.97
N GLU A 96 0.48 -9.89 -18.95
CA GLU A 96 0.68 -8.72 -19.81
C GLU A 96 2.00 -8.01 -19.50
N GLU A 97 2.36 -7.86 -18.21
CA GLU A 97 3.60 -7.19 -17.80
C GLU A 97 4.86 -7.98 -18.16
N GLY A 98 4.85 -9.31 -17.97
CA GLY A 98 5.98 -10.15 -18.30
C GLY A 98 6.09 -10.54 -19.78
N GLU A 99 5.20 -10.01 -20.64
CA GLU A 99 5.02 -10.45 -22.04
C GLU A 99 4.94 -11.99 -22.17
N LEU A 100 4.29 -12.61 -21.19
CA LEU A 100 4.30 -14.06 -21.02
C LEU A 100 3.34 -14.72 -22.02
N GLY A 101 3.90 -15.48 -22.97
CA GLY A 101 3.13 -16.23 -23.96
C GLY A 101 2.17 -17.25 -23.33
N THR A 102 1.21 -17.76 -24.11
CA THR A 102 0.24 -18.78 -23.67
C THR A 102 0.86 -20.13 -23.30
N GLU A 103 2.14 -20.35 -23.60
CA GLU A 103 2.83 -21.64 -23.46
C GLU A 103 3.59 -21.83 -22.13
N ILE A 104 3.61 -20.84 -21.23
CA ILE A 104 4.32 -20.97 -19.95
C ILE A 104 3.54 -21.91 -19.04
N ALA A 105 4.09 -23.11 -18.81
CA ALA A 105 3.49 -24.16 -18.00
C ALA A 105 4.24 -24.40 -16.68
N THR A 106 5.53 -24.06 -16.63
CA THR A 106 6.38 -24.26 -15.47
C THR A 106 7.18 -23.00 -15.12
N VAL A 107 7.71 -22.95 -13.91
CA VAL A 107 8.59 -21.85 -13.46
C VAL A 107 9.83 -21.71 -14.34
N ALA A 108 10.41 -22.81 -14.83
CA ALA A 108 11.56 -22.78 -15.73
C ALA A 108 11.28 -22.11 -17.08
N ASP A 109 10.01 -22.03 -17.50
CA ASP A 109 9.60 -21.37 -18.74
C ASP A 109 9.47 -19.84 -18.58
N VAL A 110 9.60 -19.34 -17.34
CA VAL A 110 9.47 -17.91 -17.03
C VAL A 110 10.78 -17.19 -17.37
N PRO A 111 10.75 -16.12 -18.21
CA PRO A 111 11.94 -15.34 -18.51
C PRO A 111 12.57 -14.72 -17.26
N GLU A 112 13.91 -14.73 -17.16
CA GLU A 112 14.67 -14.17 -16.02
C GLU A 112 14.39 -12.68 -15.74
N ARG A 113 13.88 -11.98 -16.76
CA ARG A 113 13.55 -10.54 -16.70
C ARG A 113 12.07 -10.27 -16.40
N ALA A 114 11.27 -11.30 -16.19
CA ALA A 114 9.87 -11.15 -15.77
C ALA A 114 9.78 -11.02 -14.25
N LEU A 115 8.81 -10.25 -13.76
CA LEU A 115 8.54 -10.11 -12.33
C LEU A 115 8.30 -11.47 -11.64
N LEU A 116 7.68 -12.40 -12.36
CA LEU A 116 7.42 -13.74 -11.86
C LEU A 116 8.69 -14.54 -11.55
N SER A 117 9.80 -14.30 -12.26
CA SER A 117 11.08 -14.98 -12.01
C SER A 117 11.65 -14.65 -10.62
N ARG A 118 11.43 -13.42 -10.14
CA ARG A 118 11.85 -13.02 -8.78
C ARG A 118 11.02 -13.68 -7.70
N LEU A 119 9.72 -13.79 -7.94
CA LEU A 119 8.83 -14.51 -7.03
C LEU A 119 9.24 -15.98 -6.90
N THR A 120 9.78 -16.55 -7.99
CA THR A 120 10.30 -17.91 -7.98
C THR A 120 11.64 -18.10 -7.27
N GLU A 121 12.40 -17.02 -7.03
CA GLU A 121 13.60 -17.10 -6.18
C GLU A 121 13.23 -17.30 -4.70
N HIS A 122 12.06 -16.83 -4.26
CA HIS A 122 11.66 -16.81 -2.86
C HIS A 122 10.74 -17.96 -2.42
N TYR A 123 10.19 -18.79 -3.32
CA TYR A 123 9.32 -19.90 -2.88
C TYR A 123 10.10 -20.97 -2.11
N ALA A 124 11.40 -21.13 -2.35
CA ALA A 124 12.22 -22.09 -1.63
C ALA A 124 12.26 -21.77 -0.13
N GLU A 125 12.32 -20.48 0.21
CA GLU A 125 12.25 -20.00 1.59
C GLU A 125 10.89 -20.30 2.25
N ILE A 126 9.81 -20.39 1.47
CA ILE A 126 8.47 -20.71 1.98
C ILE A 126 8.31 -22.20 2.23
N LEU A 127 8.86 -23.03 1.35
CA LEU A 127 8.88 -24.48 1.55
C LEU A 127 9.68 -24.85 2.81
N ASP A 128 10.75 -24.11 3.10
CA ASP A 128 11.59 -24.31 4.28
C ASP A 128 10.98 -23.69 5.56
N ASN A 129 10.53 -22.44 5.50
CA ASN A 129 10.01 -21.72 6.68
C ASN A 129 8.55 -22.06 7.01
N ARG A 130 7.83 -22.65 6.04
CA ARG A 130 6.40 -23.00 6.12
C ARG A 130 5.50 -21.86 6.60
N ALA A 131 5.85 -20.64 6.23
CA ALA A 131 5.14 -19.44 6.60
C ALA A 131 4.88 -18.58 5.36
N PRO A 132 3.81 -17.78 5.35
CA PRO A 132 3.62 -16.74 4.35
C PRO A 132 4.81 -15.76 4.34
N VAL A 133 5.36 -15.47 3.17
CA VAL A 133 6.50 -14.57 2.99
C VAL A 133 6.07 -13.37 2.17
N GLY A 134 6.15 -12.19 2.78
CA GLY A 134 6.05 -10.92 2.08
C GLY A 134 7.44 -10.45 1.64
N PHE A 135 7.57 -10.01 0.39
CA PHE A 135 8.82 -9.46 -0.15
C PHE A 135 8.57 -8.14 -0.88
N GLU A 136 9.59 -7.29 -0.83
CA GLU A 136 9.64 -5.96 -1.42
C GLU A 136 11.02 -5.78 -2.05
N ALA A 137 11.07 -5.47 -3.34
CA ALA A 137 12.33 -5.23 -4.02
C ALA A 137 12.20 -4.27 -5.19
N GLU A 138 13.34 -3.70 -5.57
CA GLU A 138 13.50 -2.87 -6.76
C GLU A 138 13.96 -3.76 -7.92
N PHE A 139 13.32 -3.61 -9.08
CA PHE A 139 13.61 -4.35 -10.29
C PHE A 139 13.71 -3.40 -11.48
N ILE A 140 14.50 -3.75 -12.49
CA ILE A 140 14.56 -2.97 -13.73
C ILE A 140 13.72 -3.70 -14.77
N SER A 141 12.62 -3.08 -15.19
CA SER A 141 11.68 -3.65 -16.15
C SER A 141 12.35 -4.02 -17.48
N HIS A 142 11.64 -4.79 -18.31
CA HIS A 142 12.09 -5.06 -19.69
C HIS A 142 12.32 -3.77 -20.49
N ARG A 143 11.63 -2.67 -20.13
CA ARG A 143 11.78 -1.33 -20.72
C ARG A 143 12.92 -0.49 -20.13
N GLY A 144 13.76 -1.06 -19.25
CA GLY A 144 14.91 -0.39 -18.65
C GLY A 144 14.56 0.61 -17.55
N GLN A 145 13.33 0.58 -17.02
CA GLN A 145 12.87 1.50 -15.98
C GLN A 145 12.91 0.86 -14.59
N PRO A 146 13.34 1.60 -13.54
CA PRO A 146 13.29 1.11 -12.17
C PRO A 146 11.82 0.99 -11.72
N MET A 147 11.43 -0.21 -11.35
CA MET A 147 10.14 -0.57 -10.79
C MET A 147 10.32 -1.02 -9.35
N LEU A 148 9.37 -0.66 -8.50
CA LEU A 148 9.23 -1.25 -7.18
C LEU A 148 8.12 -2.28 -7.26
N TYR A 149 8.39 -3.52 -6.85
CA TYR A 149 7.37 -4.55 -6.73
C TYR A 149 7.29 -5.07 -5.30
N ARG A 150 6.07 -5.44 -4.93
CA ARG A 150 5.73 -5.99 -3.62
C ARG A 150 4.81 -7.16 -3.81
N GLY A 151 5.16 -8.28 -3.20
CA GLY A 151 4.32 -9.46 -3.24
C GLY A 151 4.22 -10.15 -1.89
N ILE A 152 3.20 -10.97 -1.75
CA ILE A 152 3.10 -11.96 -0.70
C ILE A 152 2.90 -13.32 -1.34
N LEU A 153 3.56 -14.32 -0.79
CA LEU A 153 3.36 -15.72 -1.12
C LEU A 153 2.80 -16.44 0.10
N MET A 154 1.78 -17.24 -0.13
CA MET A 154 0.97 -17.85 0.91
C MET A 154 0.83 -19.35 0.62
N PRO A 155 1.26 -20.23 1.54
CA PRO A 155 1.19 -21.67 1.35
C PRO A 155 -0.22 -22.22 1.58
N TYR A 156 -0.59 -23.22 0.79
CA TYR A 156 -1.81 -24.01 0.92
C TYR A 156 -1.45 -25.48 1.05
N SER A 157 -2.21 -26.21 1.85
CA SER A 157 -2.00 -27.63 2.10
C SER A 157 -3.34 -28.35 2.18
N SER A 158 -3.47 -29.44 1.44
CA SER A 158 -4.67 -30.29 1.45
C SER A 158 -4.67 -31.26 2.64
N ASP A 159 -3.48 -31.63 3.16
CA ASP A 159 -3.30 -32.61 4.23
C ASP A 159 -2.82 -32.03 5.57
N GLY A 160 -2.51 -30.72 5.59
CA GLY A 160 -1.96 -30.00 6.73
C GLY A 160 -0.51 -30.33 7.07
N ARG A 161 0.18 -31.17 6.27
CA ARG A 161 1.53 -31.67 6.55
C ARG A 161 2.55 -31.27 5.48
N ALA A 162 2.12 -31.21 4.22
CA ALA A 162 2.93 -30.80 3.08
C ALA A 162 2.28 -29.64 2.33
N ILE A 163 3.08 -28.66 1.93
CA ILE A 163 2.62 -27.55 1.09
C ILE A 163 2.44 -28.09 -0.32
N ASP A 164 1.19 -28.14 -0.78
CA ASP A 164 0.82 -28.66 -2.10
C ASP A 164 0.81 -27.53 -3.13
N LEU A 165 0.34 -26.35 -2.72
CA LEU A 165 0.24 -25.16 -3.57
C LEU A 165 0.74 -23.91 -2.84
N VAL A 166 1.22 -22.94 -3.61
CA VAL A 166 1.54 -21.59 -3.11
C VAL A 166 0.82 -20.57 -3.97
N HIS A 167 0.07 -19.71 -3.31
CA HIS A 167 -0.61 -18.58 -3.93
C HIS A 167 0.21 -17.31 -3.71
N GLY A 168 0.63 -16.68 -4.81
CA GLY A 168 1.31 -15.40 -4.82
C GLY A 168 0.38 -14.28 -5.25
N VAL A 169 0.47 -13.12 -4.61
CA VAL A 169 -0.15 -11.88 -5.09
C VAL A 169 0.93 -10.82 -5.19
N ILE A 170 1.10 -10.20 -6.36
CA ILE A 170 2.13 -9.18 -6.61
C ILE A 170 1.50 -7.92 -7.16
N ASN A 171 1.91 -6.78 -6.62
CA ASN A 171 1.65 -5.47 -7.20
C ASN A 171 2.99 -4.79 -7.51
N TRP A 172 3.04 -3.97 -8.56
CA TRP A 172 4.23 -3.24 -8.98
C TRP A 172 3.87 -1.81 -9.39
N LYS A 173 4.84 -0.92 -9.21
CA LYS A 173 4.76 0.46 -9.67
C LYS A 173 5.97 0.80 -10.53
N GLU A 174 5.69 1.28 -11.73
CA GLU A 174 6.68 1.98 -12.53
C GLU A 174 7.06 3.26 -11.79
N SER A 175 8.31 3.33 -11.32
CA SER A 175 8.87 4.64 -11.02
C SER A 175 9.03 5.28 -12.37
N ALA A 176 8.22 6.31 -12.66
CA ALA A 176 8.52 7.24 -13.73
C ALA A 176 9.83 7.93 -13.37
N GLY A 177 10.95 7.23 -13.57
CA GLY A 177 12.24 7.84 -13.73
C GLY A 177 12.04 8.83 -14.86
N GLN A 178 12.40 10.08 -14.59
CA GLN A 178 12.51 11.15 -15.57
C GLN A 178 13.36 10.61 -16.74
N ALA A 179 12.72 9.96 -17.71
CA ALA A 179 13.29 9.80 -19.03
C ALA A 179 13.23 11.22 -19.59
N LEU A 180 14.27 12.00 -19.27
CA LEU A 180 14.58 13.21 -20.02
C LEU A 180 14.46 12.79 -21.48
N ALA A 181 13.56 13.44 -22.22
CA ALA A 181 13.40 13.18 -23.63
C ALA A 181 14.81 13.16 -24.27
N PRO A 182 15.09 12.29 -25.25
CA PRO A 182 16.38 12.30 -25.94
C PRO A 182 16.72 13.71 -26.48
N ASP A 183 15.71 14.55 -26.70
CA ASP A 183 15.83 15.97 -27.04
C ASP A 183 16.50 16.84 -25.96
N ILE A 184 16.36 16.51 -24.66
CA ILE A 184 17.01 17.24 -23.56
C ILE A 184 18.47 16.83 -23.41
N VAL A 185 18.81 15.55 -23.61
CA VAL A 185 20.21 15.09 -23.64
C VAL A 185 20.93 15.69 -24.85
N GLN A 186 20.23 15.79 -25.99
CA GLN A 186 20.73 16.43 -27.20
C GLN A 186 20.83 17.96 -27.05
N ALA A 187 19.89 18.62 -26.36
CA ALA A 187 19.96 20.04 -26.07
C ALA A 187 21.12 20.40 -25.12
N VAL A 188 21.43 19.55 -24.13
CA VAL A 188 22.55 19.76 -23.19
C VAL A 188 23.90 19.50 -23.85
N THR A 189 24.01 18.51 -24.75
CA THR A 189 25.23 18.29 -25.53
C THR A 189 25.46 19.38 -26.59
N THR A 190 24.40 19.93 -27.17
CA THR A 190 24.48 21.00 -28.16
C THR A 190 24.81 22.36 -27.52
N ALA A 191 24.39 22.61 -26.27
CA ALA A 191 24.68 23.85 -25.54
C ALA A 191 26.19 24.06 -25.19
N PHE A 192 27.03 23.02 -25.30
CA PHE A 192 28.48 23.10 -25.04
C PHE A 192 29.37 23.23 -26.28
N SER A 193 28.80 23.40 -27.48
CA SER A 193 29.57 23.63 -28.71
C SER A 193 28.99 24.79 -29.51
N GLY A 194 29.62 25.97 -29.45
CA GLY A 194 29.36 27.07 -30.39
C GLY A 194 30.56 27.31 -31.33
N PRO A 195 30.46 28.18 -32.36
CA PRO A 195 29.29 28.54 -33.18
C PRO A 195 29.55 28.48 -34.71
N ALA A 196 28.48 28.75 -35.47
CA ALA A 196 28.38 29.27 -36.84
C ALA A 196 28.15 28.27 -38.02
N GLN A 197 26.95 28.25 -38.60
CA GLN A 197 26.55 29.03 -39.80
C GLN A 197 25.10 28.69 -40.28
N PRO A 198 24.49 29.49 -41.18
CA PRO A 198 23.03 29.70 -41.26
C PRO A 198 22.26 28.92 -42.35
N VAL A 199 20.95 28.76 -42.07
CA VAL A 199 19.74 28.67 -42.94
C VAL A 199 19.70 27.62 -44.06
N VAL A 200 18.71 26.71 -43.98
CA VAL A 200 17.77 26.38 -45.08
C VAL A 200 16.40 26.05 -44.49
N GLU A 201 15.38 26.75 -44.96
CA GLU A 201 13.96 26.60 -44.64
C GLU A 201 13.31 25.60 -45.62
N PRO A 202 12.58 24.56 -45.17
CA PRO A 202 11.69 23.79 -46.02
C PRO A 202 10.22 24.15 -45.75
N ALA A 203 9.50 24.32 -46.88
CA ALA A 203 8.11 24.73 -47.04
C ALA A 203 7.05 23.92 -46.24
N PRO A 204 5.86 24.49 -45.98
CA PRO A 204 4.86 23.90 -45.10
C PRO A 204 4.12 22.73 -45.76
N ALA A 205 3.92 21.67 -45.00
CA ALA A 205 2.95 20.61 -45.28
C ALA A 205 1.58 20.98 -44.65
N PRO A 206 0.45 20.58 -45.24
CA PRO A 206 -0.87 21.08 -44.88
C PRO A 206 -1.29 20.67 -43.46
N GLU A 207 -1.71 21.65 -42.67
CA GLU A 207 -2.27 21.50 -41.33
C GLU A 207 -3.53 20.63 -41.37
N ALA A 208 -3.52 19.51 -40.64
CA ALA A 208 -4.74 18.94 -40.10
C ALA A 208 -5.31 19.91 -39.06
N PRO A 209 -6.64 20.04 -38.90
CA PRO A 209 -7.20 20.98 -37.94
C PRO A 209 -6.76 20.57 -36.54
N VAL A 210 -5.88 21.38 -35.95
CA VAL A 210 -5.63 21.37 -34.52
C VAL A 210 -6.88 22.00 -33.92
N GLU A 211 -7.80 21.15 -33.44
CA GLU A 211 -8.78 21.63 -32.46
C GLU A 211 -8.01 22.38 -31.38
N PRO A 212 -8.43 23.60 -30.99
CA PRO A 212 -7.66 24.39 -30.05
C PRO A 212 -7.41 23.54 -28.82
N HIS A 213 -6.13 23.29 -28.52
CA HIS A 213 -5.71 22.73 -27.25
C HIS A 213 -6.49 23.50 -26.19
N ALA A 214 -7.42 22.82 -25.52
CA ALA A 214 -8.18 23.39 -24.42
C ALA A 214 -7.16 24.10 -23.54
N HIS A 215 -7.30 25.43 -23.38
CA HIS A 215 -6.47 26.19 -22.45
C HIS A 215 -6.53 25.42 -21.13
N VAL A 216 -5.42 24.78 -20.75
CA VAL A 216 -5.30 24.24 -19.40
C VAL A 216 -5.21 25.49 -18.55
N ALA A 217 -6.34 25.84 -17.91
CA ALA A 217 -6.45 27.06 -17.12
C ALA A 217 -5.29 27.12 -16.12
N ASP A 218 -4.74 28.31 -15.96
CA ASP A 218 -3.60 28.56 -15.07
C ASP A 218 -4.00 28.26 -13.62
N LEU A 219 -3.04 27.86 -12.78
CA LEU A 219 -3.30 27.50 -11.38
C LEU A 219 -3.98 28.66 -10.61
N GLU A 220 -3.58 29.90 -10.91
CA GLU A 220 -4.17 31.09 -10.29
C GLU A 220 -5.63 31.31 -10.72
N GLU A 221 -5.93 31.15 -12.01
CA GLU A 221 -7.28 31.26 -12.57
C GLU A 221 -8.21 30.20 -11.98
N LEU A 222 -7.77 28.93 -11.95
CA LEU A 222 -8.52 27.83 -11.32
C LEU A 222 -8.74 28.06 -9.82
N LEU A 223 -7.77 28.65 -9.13
CA LEU A 223 -7.90 28.97 -7.71
C LEU A 223 -8.91 30.10 -7.47
N GLU A 224 -8.96 31.11 -8.34
CA GLU A 224 -9.95 32.18 -8.28
C GLU A 224 -11.37 31.63 -8.49
N ASP A 225 -11.57 30.83 -9.55
CA ASP A 225 -12.83 30.13 -9.81
C ASP A 225 -13.25 29.25 -8.63
N ALA A 226 -12.31 28.46 -8.09
CA ALA A 226 -12.59 27.59 -6.95
C ALA A 226 -13.00 28.37 -5.70
N ARG A 227 -12.41 29.56 -5.48
CA ARG A 227 -12.77 30.44 -4.35
C ARG A 227 -14.15 31.05 -4.53
N GLU A 228 -14.51 31.49 -5.73
CA GLU A 228 -15.85 32.00 -6.01
C GLU A 228 -16.91 30.92 -5.72
N VAL A 229 -16.73 29.73 -6.28
CA VAL A 229 -17.63 28.59 -6.06
C VAL A 229 -17.68 28.18 -4.58
N ALA A 230 -16.55 28.24 -3.86
CA ALA A 230 -16.52 27.96 -2.42
C ALA A 230 -17.29 29.02 -1.59
N GLN A 231 -17.24 30.29 -1.99
CA GLN A 231 -18.01 31.37 -1.34
C GLN A 231 -19.51 31.20 -1.59
N GLU A 232 -19.92 30.85 -2.82
CA GLU A 232 -21.31 30.52 -3.13
C GLU A 232 -21.81 29.33 -2.30
N ALA A 233 -21.00 28.27 -2.18
CA ALA A 233 -21.31 27.10 -1.37
C ALA A 233 -21.51 27.46 0.11
N ARG A 234 -20.68 28.37 0.65
CA ARG A 234 -20.81 28.90 2.01
C ARG A 234 -22.11 29.68 2.19
N ALA A 235 -22.49 30.51 1.22
CA ALA A 235 -23.78 31.22 1.24
C ALA A 235 -24.98 30.25 1.18
N CYS A 236 -24.80 29.08 0.56
CA CYS A 236 -25.82 28.03 0.43
C CYS A 236 -25.78 26.98 1.56
N GLU A 237 -24.92 27.16 2.57
CA GLU A 237 -24.71 26.16 3.61
C GLU A 237 -26.01 25.84 4.36
N GLY A 238 -26.33 24.55 4.49
CA GLY A 238 -27.58 24.06 5.09
C GLY A 238 -28.78 23.95 4.15
N ARG A 239 -28.73 24.52 2.93
CA ARG A 239 -29.84 24.48 1.95
C ARG A 239 -29.62 23.49 0.80
N SER A 240 -28.38 23.35 0.32
CA SER A 240 -28.04 22.40 -0.75
C SER A 240 -26.65 21.81 -0.55
N ARG A 241 -26.52 20.49 -0.66
CA ARG A 241 -25.22 19.79 -0.66
C ARG A 241 -24.52 19.86 -2.01
N GLN A 242 -25.26 20.18 -3.08
CA GLN A 242 -24.74 20.20 -4.44
C GLN A 242 -23.70 21.33 -4.63
N ALA A 243 -23.98 22.53 -4.09
CA ALA A 243 -23.03 23.64 -4.14
C ALA A 243 -21.69 23.30 -3.45
N LEU A 244 -21.75 22.58 -2.32
CA LEU A 244 -20.55 22.10 -1.64
C LEU A 244 -19.79 21.04 -2.44
N TYR A 245 -20.50 20.11 -3.10
CA TYR A 245 -19.86 19.07 -3.92
C TYR A 245 -19.18 19.66 -5.15
N ARG A 246 -19.80 20.67 -5.77
CA ARG A 246 -19.19 21.47 -6.82
C ARG A 246 -17.93 22.17 -6.34
N ALA A 247 -17.97 22.86 -5.20
CA ALA A 247 -16.80 23.51 -4.63
C ALA A 247 -15.66 22.53 -4.33
N LEU A 248 -15.98 21.32 -3.85
CA LEU A 248 -15.00 20.25 -3.65
C LEU A 248 -14.41 19.73 -4.97
N SER A 249 -15.19 19.76 -6.06
CA SER A 249 -14.68 19.41 -7.39
C SER A 249 -13.69 20.44 -7.90
N PHE A 250 -14.00 21.72 -7.82
CA PHE A 250 -13.07 22.78 -8.19
C PHE A 250 -11.81 22.77 -7.30
N ALA A 251 -11.97 22.51 -6.00
CA ALA A 251 -10.81 22.37 -5.11
C ALA A 251 -9.90 21.19 -5.50
N TYR A 252 -10.45 20.12 -6.06
CA TYR A 252 -9.67 19.00 -6.56
C TYR A 252 -8.99 19.32 -7.90
N ASP A 253 -9.64 20.09 -8.76
CA ASP A 253 -9.04 20.56 -10.02
C ASP A 253 -7.82 21.45 -9.73
N VAL A 254 -7.91 22.32 -8.70
CA VAL A 254 -6.76 23.07 -8.16
C VAL A 254 -5.67 22.13 -7.62
N ALA A 255 -6.03 21.03 -6.95
CA ALA A 255 -5.04 20.06 -6.49
C ALA A 255 -4.28 19.41 -7.66
N LEU A 256 -4.97 19.07 -8.75
CA LEU A 256 -4.34 18.52 -9.96
C LEU A 256 -3.44 19.55 -10.66
N ALA A 257 -3.86 20.82 -10.70
CA ALA A 257 -3.04 21.90 -11.24
C ALA A 257 -1.79 22.15 -10.38
N ALA A 258 -1.94 22.15 -9.06
CA ALA A 258 -0.83 22.31 -8.10
C ALA A 258 0.22 21.19 -8.19
N GLU A 259 -0.17 19.98 -8.61
CA GLU A 259 0.79 18.89 -8.86
C GLU A 259 1.65 19.13 -10.11
N ARG A 260 1.11 19.85 -11.10
CA ARG A 260 1.81 20.24 -12.33
C ARG A 260 2.68 21.48 -12.13
N ASP A 261 2.18 22.45 -11.36
CA ASP A 261 2.89 23.68 -10.99
C ASP A 261 3.15 23.76 -9.48
N LYS A 262 4.24 23.08 -9.06
CA LYS A 262 4.63 23.00 -7.65
C LYS A 262 5.17 24.33 -7.12
N ASP A 263 5.84 25.11 -7.96
CA ASP A 263 6.48 26.36 -7.57
C ASP A 263 5.43 27.46 -7.41
N GLY A 264 4.48 27.57 -8.34
CA GLY A 264 3.33 28.47 -8.20
C GLY A 264 2.46 28.10 -7.00
N PHE A 265 2.21 26.81 -6.77
CA PHE A 265 1.50 26.37 -5.57
C PHE A 265 2.22 26.76 -4.27
N ALA A 266 3.55 26.59 -4.23
CA ALA A 266 4.37 26.99 -3.08
C ALA A 266 4.31 28.51 -2.82
N ALA A 267 4.33 29.31 -3.89
CA ALA A 267 4.17 30.77 -3.79
C ALA A 267 2.78 31.16 -3.25
N LEU A 268 1.73 30.50 -3.73
CA LEU A 268 0.35 30.76 -3.29
C LEU A 268 0.11 30.41 -1.83
N ILE A 269 0.58 29.25 -1.34
CA ILE A 269 0.45 28.90 0.09
C ILE A 269 1.27 29.84 0.97
N ALA A 270 2.46 30.26 0.53
CA ALA A 270 3.28 31.22 1.27
C ALA A 270 2.62 32.59 1.36
N GLY A 271 2.07 33.10 0.24
CA GLY A 271 1.33 34.36 0.20
C GLY A 271 0.06 34.35 1.06
N ALA A 272 -0.56 33.18 1.22
CA ALA A 272 -1.72 32.99 2.09
C ALA A 272 -1.37 32.71 3.57
N GLY A 273 -0.09 32.66 3.94
CA GLY A 273 0.36 32.32 5.30
C GLY A 273 0.05 30.87 5.71
N ILE A 274 -0.09 29.95 4.76
CA ILE A 274 -0.43 28.56 5.00
C ILE A 274 0.86 27.74 5.08
N VAL A 275 1.09 27.11 6.23
CA VAL A 275 2.24 26.21 6.43
C VAL A 275 2.09 24.96 5.56
N PRO A 276 3.09 24.60 4.73
CA PRO A 276 3.08 23.38 3.93
C PRO A 276 2.96 22.14 4.82
N GLN A 277 2.24 21.11 4.36
CA GLN A 277 2.04 19.87 5.12
C GLN A 277 2.39 18.66 4.26
N ALA A 278 3.65 18.21 4.31
CA ALA A 278 4.11 17.05 3.53
C ALA A 278 3.30 15.77 3.82
N ARG A 279 2.88 15.56 5.08
CA ARG A 279 2.06 14.41 5.50
C ARG A 279 0.57 14.55 5.13
N ALA A 280 0.11 15.74 4.75
CA ALA A 280 -1.29 16.03 4.43
C ALA A 280 -1.39 17.08 3.31
N PRO A 281 -0.95 16.75 2.08
CA PRO A 281 -0.82 17.71 0.98
C PRO A 281 -2.15 18.33 0.53
N MET A 282 -3.28 17.69 0.83
CA MET A 282 -4.61 18.20 0.52
C MET A 282 -5.14 19.23 1.53
N THR A 283 -4.54 19.33 2.72
CA THR A 283 -4.94 20.31 3.73
C THR A 283 -4.61 21.74 3.29
N PRO A 284 -3.41 22.06 2.75
CA PRO A 284 -3.13 23.37 2.18
C PRO A 284 -4.06 23.74 1.02
N VAL A 285 -4.40 22.80 0.13
CA VAL A 285 -5.36 23.04 -0.97
C VAL A 285 -6.74 23.43 -0.42
N ALA A 286 -7.26 22.66 0.53
CA ALA A 286 -8.54 22.97 1.16
C ALA A 286 -8.52 24.36 1.84
N LYS A 287 -7.43 24.72 2.52
CA LYS A 287 -7.27 26.05 3.12
C LYS A 287 -7.17 27.18 2.10
N LEU A 288 -6.50 26.95 0.97
CA LEU A 288 -6.37 27.94 -0.10
C LEU A 288 -7.71 28.28 -0.74
N VAL A 289 -8.56 27.27 -0.95
CA VAL A 289 -9.85 27.39 -1.63
C VAL A 289 -10.95 27.88 -0.69
N PHE A 290 -11.11 27.25 0.47
CA PHE A 290 -12.20 27.56 1.40
C PHE A 290 -11.85 28.66 2.42
N GLY A 291 -10.57 29.02 2.52
CA GLY A 291 -10.03 30.00 3.45
C GLY A 291 -9.46 29.37 4.73
N PRO A 292 -8.40 29.95 5.31
CA PRO A 292 -7.75 29.43 6.52
C PRO A 292 -8.65 29.52 7.77
N ASP A 293 -9.59 30.47 7.78
CA ASP A 293 -10.52 30.71 8.90
C ASP A 293 -11.81 29.87 8.80
N TYR A 294 -11.90 28.96 7.83
CA TYR A 294 -13.03 28.03 7.75
C TYR A 294 -13.02 27.05 8.93
N ASP A 295 -14.18 26.49 9.28
CA ASP A 295 -14.29 25.51 10.37
C ASP A 295 -13.26 24.37 10.23
N ARG A 296 -12.47 24.16 11.29
CA ARG A 296 -11.35 23.22 11.29
C ARG A 296 -11.78 21.77 11.04
N LYS A 297 -12.96 21.37 11.55
CA LYS A 297 -13.50 20.03 11.32
C LYS A 297 -13.88 19.86 9.85
N ARG A 298 -14.57 20.84 9.26
CA ARG A 298 -14.94 20.86 7.85
C ARG A 298 -13.73 20.83 6.91
N LEU A 299 -12.70 21.65 7.16
CA LEU A 299 -11.47 21.61 6.37
C LEU A 299 -10.80 20.23 6.40
N THR A 300 -10.86 19.55 7.54
CA THR A 300 -10.36 18.17 7.66
C THR A 300 -11.18 17.18 6.83
N GLU A 301 -12.50 17.34 6.80
CA GLU A 301 -13.39 16.52 5.95
C GLU A 301 -13.15 16.79 4.46
N PHE A 302 -12.97 18.04 4.06
CA PHE A 302 -12.70 18.42 2.68
C PHE A 302 -11.34 17.87 2.22
N ALA A 303 -10.30 18.02 3.04
CA ALA A 303 -9.00 17.44 2.76
C ALA A 303 -9.06 15.91 2.65
N ALA A 304 -9.91 15.24 3.44
CA ALA A 304 -10.13 13.79 3.31
C ALA A 304 -10.81 13.44 1.98
N VAL A 305 -11.79 14.22 1.52
CA VAL A 305 -12.42 14.05 0.20
C VAL A 305 -11.40 14.18 -0.93
N LEU A 306 -10.58 15.24 -0.92
CA LEU A 306 -9.54 15.44 -1.93
C LEU A 306 -8.49 14.32 -1.90
N THR A 307 -8.11 13.86 -0.70
CA THR A 307 -7.17 12.74 -0.52
C THR A 307 -7.73 11.47 -1.15
N HIS A 308 -9.01 11.19 -0.92
CA HIS A 308 -9.66 10.00 -1.43
C HIS A 308 -9.88 10.07 -2.95
N ALA A 309 -10.29 11.22 -3.48
CA ALA A 309 -10.40 11.46 -4.92
C ALA A 309 -9.06 11.22 -5.64
N ARG A 310 -7.95 11.65 -5.04
CA ARG A 310 -6.60 11.38 -5.54
C ARG A 310 -6.25 9.90 -5.53
N ARG A 311 -6.64 9.15 -4.49
CA ARG A 311 -6.43 7.68 -4.44
C ARG A 311 -7.17 6.95 -5.54
N LEU A 312 -8.38 7.40 -5.84
CA LEU A 312 -9.21 6.86 -6.92
C LEU A 312 -8.79 7.36 -8.31
N CYS A 313 -7.73 8.18 -8.40
CA CYS A 313 -7.24 8.76 -9.64
C CYS A 313 -8.33 9.49 -10.43
N LEU A 314 -9.22 10.21 -9.75
CA LEU A 314 -10.26 10.98 -10.42
C LEU A 314 -9.63 12.08 -11.29
N ALA A 315 -10.23 12.33 -12.45
CA ALA A 315 -9.88 13.44 -13.34
C ALA A 315 -10.63 14.72 -12.93
N ALA A 316 -10.23 15.83 -13.54
CA ALA A 316 -10.86 17.12 -13.28
C ALA A 316 -12.38 17.07 -13.52
N GLY A 317 -13.15 17.75 -12.67
CA GLY A 317 -14.61 17.78 -12.73
C GLY A 317 -15.34 16.50 -12.28
N MET A 318 -14.63 15.42 -11.92
CA MET A 318 -15.27 14.14 -11.58
C MET A 318 -15.71 14.02 -10.11
N VAL A 319 -15.29 14.91 -9.22
CA VAL A 319 -15.58 14.77 -7.78
C VAL A 319 -17.04 15.08 -7.46
N GLU A 320 -17.66 16.08 -8.09
CA GLU A 320 -19.09 16.39 -7.89
C GLU A 320 -20.00 15.19 -8.24
N PRO A 321 -19.95 14.63 -9.47
CA PRO A 321 -20.81 13.49 -9.82
C PRO A 321 -20.47 12.25 -8.99
N TRP A 322 -19.20 12.03 -8.63
CA TRP A 322 -18.80 10.94 -7.76
C TRP A 322 -19.39 11.05 -6.34
N LEU A 323 -19.32 12.22 -5.70
CA LEU A 323 -19.91 12.42 -4.37
C LEU A 323 -21.44 12.28 -4.38
N ALA A 324 -22.08 12.62 -5.51
CA ALA A 324 -23.53 12.50 -5.68
C ALA A 324 -24.01 11.04 -5.74
N THR A 325 -23.18 10.09 -6.17
CA THR A 325 -23.55 8.66 -6.22
C THR A 325 -23.33 7.93 -4.89
N LEU A 326 -22.54 8.48 -3.98
CA LEU A 326 -22.21 7.84 -2.71
C LEU A 326 -23.33 7.96 -1.66
N SER A 327 -23.82 6.81 -1.19
CA SER A 327 -24.66 6.75 0.00
C SER A 327 -23.87 7.22 1.23
N GLY A 328 -24.24 8.38 1.78
CA GLY A 328 -23.57 8.99 2.94
C GLY A 328 -22.59 10.11 2.60
N GLY A 329 -22.33 10.38 1.32
CA GLY A 329 -21.56 11.54 0.85
C GLY A 329 -20.20 11.69 1.55
N ILE A 330 -19.85 12.93 1.94
CA ILE A 330 -18.58 13.28 2.60
C ILE A 330 -18.30 12.39 3.83
N LYS A 331 -19.33 12.03 4.62
CA LYS A 331 -19.13 11.22 5.84
C LYS A 331 -18.70 9.79 5.51
N ALA A 332 -19.23 9.22 4.43
CA ALA A 332 -18.82 7.90 3.95
C ALA A 332 -17.34 7.93 3.52
N VAL A 333 -16.93 8.99 2.81
CA VAL A 333 -15.53 9.19 2.40
C VAL A 333 -14.60 9.35 3.60
N VAL A 334 -14.99 10.16 4.59
CA VAL A 334 -14.21 10.33 5.83
C VAL A 334 -14.09 9.01 6.61
N ALA A 335 -15.16 8.21 6.66
CA ALA A 335 -15.12 6.89 7.28
C ALA A 335 -14.18 5.94 6.54
N ALA A 336 -14.21 5.93 5.20
CA ALA A 336 -13.28 5.18 4.38
C ALA A 336 -11.83 5.60 4.66
N GLU A 337 -11.50 6.89 4.59
CA GLU A 337 -10.15 7.40 4.88
C GLU A 337 -9.70 7.12 6.33
N ARG A 338 -10.61 7.10 7.31
CA ARG A 338 -10.29 6.70 8.68
C ARG A 338 -10.00 5.21 8.78
N GLY A 339 -10.73 4.37 8.06
CA GLY A 339 -10.44 2.95 7.92
C GLY A 339 -9.05 2.73 7.32
N GLU A 340 -8.73 3.48 6.27
CA GLU A 340 -7.43 3.42 5.60
C GLU A 340 -6.25 3.85 6.49
N ARG A 341 -6.46 4.81 7.39
CA ARG A 341 -5.42 5.30 8.32
C ARG A 341 -5.28 4.43 9.57
N ARG A 342 -6.17 3.46 9.81
CA ARG A 342 -5.99 2.53 10.92
C ARG A 342 -4.72 1.72 10.63
N PRO A 343 -3.74 1.69 11.55
CA PRO A 343 -2.61 0.79 11.39
C PRO A 343 -3.15 -0.64 11.30
N ALA A 344 -2.49 -1.47 10.48
CA ALA A 344 -2.73 -2.90 10.47
C ALA A 344 -2.78 -3.40 11.93
N LEU A 345 -3.77 -4.25 12.24
CA LEU A 345 -3.92 -4.86 13.56
C LEU A 345 -2.53 -5.29 14.04
N LYS A 346 -2.09 -4.74 15.19
CA LYS A 346 -0.81 -5.12 15.79
C LYS A 346 -0.79 -6.63 15.85
N VAL A 347 0.05 -7.25 15.03
CA VAL A 347 0.27 -8.69 15.06
C VAL A 347 0.55 -9.05 16.52
N ASP A 348 -0.27 -9.91 17.09
CA ASP A 348 -0.04 -10.37 18.45
C ASP A 348 1.22 -11.23 18.42
N ARG A 349 2.35 -10.58 18.74
CA ARG A 349 3.68 -11.20 18.75
C ARG A 349 3.71 -12.45 19.62
N VAL A 350 2.92 -12.50 20.68
CA VAL A 350 2.84 -13.67 21.55
C VAL A 350 2.18 -14.81 20.80
N GLN A 351 1.05 -14.56 20.14
CA GLN A 351 0.35 -15.58 19.38
C GLN A 351 1.19 -16.08 18.20
N SER A 352 1.84 -15.19 17.45
CA SER A 352 2.76 -15.59 16.37
C SER A 352 3.94 -16.41 16.87
N ALA A 353 4.56 -16.01 18.00
CA ALA A 353 5.65 -16.79 18.59
C ALA A 353 5.20 -18.17 19.07
N ARG A 354 3.96 -18.31 19.61
CA ARG A 354 3.40 -19.60 19.98
C ARG A 354 3.21 -20.51 18.77
N MET A 355 2.66 -20.00 17.67
CA MET A 355 2.48 -20.78 16.44
C MET A 355 3.82 -21.23 15.85
N MET A 356 4.81 -20.32 15.78
CA MET A 356 6.15 -20.65 15.29
C MET A 356 6.85 -21.70 16.15
N LEU A 357 6.83 -21.57 17.47
CA LEU A 357 7.46 -22.54 18.37
C LEU A 357 6.74 -23.88 18.40
N GLY A 358 5.41 -23.91 18.28
CA GLY A 358 4.63 -25.14 18.22
C GLY A 358 4.88 -25.96 16.94
N SER A 359 5.26 -25.29 15.85
CA SER A 359 5.53 -25.93 14.55
C SER A 359 7.02 -26.13 14.25
N ALA A 360 7.91 -25.59 15.08
CA ALA A 360 9.35 -25.69 14.89
C ALA A 360 9.86 -27.14 15.06
N PRO A 361 10.84 -27.58 14.25
CA PRO A 361 11.43 -28.91 14.40
C PRO A 361 12.15 -29.03 15.75
N ALA A 362 11.91 -30.14 16.44
CA ALA A 362 12.50 -30.41 17.75
C ALA A 362 14.03 -30.53 17.64
N ARG A 363 14.76 -29.67 18.35
CA ARG A 363 16.24 -29.79 18.46
C ARG A 363 16.67 -30.92 19.38
N ALA A 364 15.87 -31.24 20.39
CA ALA A 364 16.03 -32.37 21.28
C ALA A 364 14.67 -32.74 21.90
N LEU A 365 14.43 -34.04 22.12
CA LEU A 365 13.27 -34.53 22.87
C LEU A 365 13.74 -35.01 24.24
N VAL A 366 13.13 -34.50 25.30
CA VAL A 366 13.47 -34.82 26.68
C VAL A 366 12.19 -35.16 27.43
N ASP A 367 12.15 -36.34 28.05
CA ASP A 367 11.03 -36.74 28.90
C ASP A 367 11.17 -36.08 30.28
N MET A 368 10.21 -35.24 30.63
CA MET A 368 10.14 -34.50 31.90
C MET A 368 8.90 -34.88 32.72
N GLY A 369 8.15 -35.92 32.30
CA GLY A 369 6.87 -36.29 32.91
C GLY A 369 5.71 -35.38 32.47
N GLU A 370 4.67 -35.28 33.32
CA GLU A 370 3.52 -34.42 33.07
C GLU A 370 3.92 -32.94 33.12
N VAL A 371 3.52 -32.19 32.09
CA VAL A 371 3.84 -30.77 31.92
C VAL A 371 2.56 -29.99 31.63
N ASP A 372 2.33 -28.93 32.39
CA ASP A 372 1.19 -28.02 32.16
C ASP A 372 1.55 -26.98 31.09
N GLY A 373 0.84 -27.05 29.96
CA GLY A 373 0.87 -26.06 28.88
C GLY A 373 1.75 -26.44 27.67
N ASP A 374 1.33 -25.98 26.49
CA ASP A 374 1.94 -26.36 25.20
C ASP A 374 3.35 -25.79 25.00
N ILE A 375 3.68 -24.70 25.70
CA ILE A 375 5.00 -24.05 25.68
C ILE A 375 5.40 -23.75 27.11
N VAL A 376 6.60 -24.21 27.47
CA VAL A 376 7.19 -24.05 28.80
C VAL A 376 8.62 -23.54 28.72
N LEU A 377 9.09 -22.93 29.80
CA LEU A 377 10.48 -22.51 29.93
C LEU A 377 11.28 -23.57 30.68
N LEU A 378 12.49 -23.82 30.19
CA LEU A 378 13.49 -24.68 30.83
C LEU A 378 14.77 -23.89 31.08
N VAL A 379 15.32 -24.02 32.28
CA VAL A 379 16.63 -23.48 32.63
C VAL A 379 17.66 -24.59 32.46
N ALA A 380 18.70 -24.30 31.68
CA ALA A 380 19.81 -25.21 31.49
C ALA A 380 21.12 -24.60 31.99
N ARG A 381 21.98 -25.44 32.57
CA ARG A 381 23.36 -25.12 32.90
C ARG A 381 24.27 -25.65 31.81
N ARG A 382 25.28 -24.87 31.42
CA ARG A 382 26.33 -25.32 30.51
C ARG A 382 27.37 -26.14 31.28
N GLU A 383 27.64 -27.35 30.83
CA GLU A 383 28.70 -28.23 31.33
C GLU A 383 30.04 -27.92 30.66
N GLU A 384 31.14 -28.43 31.23
CA GLU A 384 32.51 -28.18 30.76
C GLU A 384 32.76 -28.64 29.31
N ASP A 385 32.02 -29.66 28.86
CA ASP A 385 32.08 -30.19 27.50
C ASP A 385 31.17 -29.45 26.50
N GLY A 386 30.51 -28.38 26.94
CA GLY A 386 29.62 -27.56 26.12
C GLY A 386 28.18 -28.08 26.02
N ARG A 387 27.84 -29.23 26.61
CA ARG A 387 26.45 -29.71 26.67
C ARG A 387 25.61 -28.88 27.65
N LEU A 388 24.31 -28.84 27.41
CA LEU A 388 23.34 -28.18 28.28
C LEU A 388 22.65 -29.21 29.16
N ALA A 389 22.86 -29.14 30.47
CA ALA A 389 22.12 -29.91 31.46
C ALA A 389 20.86 -29.12 31.86
N ILE A 390 19.67 -29.66 31.61
CA ILE A 390 18.41 -29.06 32.08
C ILE A 390 18.35 -29.22 33.60
N VAL A 391 18.32 -28.12 34.34
CA VAL A 391 18.41 -28.09 35.81
C VAL A 391 17.11 -27.70 36.51
N SER A 392 16.14 -27.16 35.77
CA SER A 392 14.82 -26.80 36.30
C SER A 392 13.76 -27.83 35.92
N ARG A 393 12.70 -27.87 36.75
CA ARG A 393 11.41 -28.39 36.29
C ARG A 393 10.83 -27.48 35.19
N PRO A 394 9.94 -27.98 34.32
CA PRO A 394 9.21 -27.14 33.38
C PRO A 394 8.49 -25.98 34.07
N ILE A 395 8.70 -24.76 33.58
CA ILE A 395 8.06 -23.55 34.10
C ILE A 395 6.95 -23.17 33.12
N GLY A 396 5.69 -23.41 33.51
CA GLY A 396 4.49 -23.09 32.73
C GLY A 396 3.76 -21.81 33.17
N GLU A 397 4.35 -21.00 34.06
CA GLU A 397 3.70 -19.77 34.55
C GLU A 397 3.44 -18.79 33.40
N ARG A 398 2.15 -18.49 33.18
CA ARG A 398 1.67 -17.75 32.00
C ARG A 398 2.42 -16.44 31.78
N ASP A 399 2.60 -15.62 32.81
CA ASP A 399 3.24 -14.31 32.70
C ASP A 399 4.72 -14.40 32.30
N LEU A 400 5.43 -15.42 32.78
CA LEU A 400 6.84 -15.64 32.43
C LEU A 400 6.98 -16.19 31.01
N VAL A 401 6.12 -17.14 30.62
CA VAL A 401 6.07 -17.68 29.27
C VAL A 401 5.73 -16.57 28.26
N GLU A 402 4.71 -15.76 28.52
CA GLU A 402 4.35 -14.63 27.64
C GLU A 402 5.48 -13.60 27.54
N LYS A 403 6.17 -13.27 28.64
CA LYS A 403 7.35 -12.38 28.60
C LYS A 403 8.48 -12.92 27.73
N ALA A 404 8.73 -14.23 27.79
CA ALA A 404 9.73 -14.87 26.94
C ALA A 404 9.31 -14.84 25.46
N LEU A 405 8.04 -15.17 25.17
CA LEU A 405 7.48 -15.16 23.81
C LEU A 405 7.50 -13.75 23.18
N ARG A 406 7.26 -12.69 23.95
CA ARG A 406 7.37 -11.30 23.45
C ARG A 406 8.78 -10.92 23.00
N ARG A 407 9.80 -11.59 23.53
CA ARG A 407 11.22 -11.40 23.18
C ARG A 407 11.70 -12.41 22.15
N PHE A 408 10.84 -13.35 21.75
CA PHE A 408 11.13 -14.30 20.70
C PHE A 408 11.06 -13.58 19.36
N THR A 409 12.22 -13.29 18.81
CA THR A 409 12.44 -12.82 17.44
C THR A 409 13.25 -13.91 16.75
N VAL A 410 12.74 -14.39 15.63
CA VAL A 410 13.45 -15.35 14.77
C VAL A 410 14.68 -14.70 14.16
#